data_AF-A0A8U0I0J3-F1
#
_entry.id   AF-A0A8U0I0J3-F1
#
_cell.length_a   1.000
_cell.length_b   1.000
_cell.length_c   1.000
_cell.angle_alpha   90.00
_cell.angle_beta   90.00
_cell.angle_gamma   90.00
#
_symmetry.space_group_name_H-M   'P 1'
#
loop_
_entity.id
_entity.type
_entity.pdbx_description
1 polymer ?
#
loop_
_entity_poly.entity_id
_entity_poly.type
_entity_poly.pdbx_seq_one_letter_code
_entity_poly.pdbx_strand_id
1 'polypeptide(L)'
;MGDSKPIPELVAESDAFQRCPDCGRYLARTGNHRCDTDKPSQNPPNRAERDRRARADTRGDDTPVGVFGRSGANTYAYHDLTNGQPRCGCHRNADADELDVVTLGRAKERGLSPCGNCRRLR
;
A
#
# COMPACT_ATOMS: atom_id res chain seq x y z
N MET A 1 23.59 -42.19 -4.56
CA MET A 1 22.29 -42.74 -4.12
C MET A 1 21.46 -41.54 -3.74
N GLY A 2 20.54 -41.14 -4.63
CA GLY A 2 19.73 -39.94 -4.46
C GLY A 2 18.39 -40.32 -3.88
N ASP A 3 18.18 -40.02 -2.61
CA ASP A 3 16.90 -40.21 -1.93
C ASP A 3 15.91 -39.13 -2.38
N SER A 4 15.24 -39.38 -3.51
CA SER A 4 14.07 -38.62 -3.90
C SER A 4 12.90 -39.07 -3.02
N LYS A 5 12.55 -38.24 -2.04
CA LYS A 5 11.35 -38.45 -1.21
C LYS A 5 10.09 -38.54 -2.09
N PRO A 6 9.10 -39.37 -1.70
CA PRO A 6 7.87 -39.52 -2.46
C PRO A 6 7.03 -38.24 -2.43
N ILE A 7 6.49 -37.88 -3.60
CA ILE A 7 5.70 -36.67 -3.88
C ILE A 7 4.58 -36.35 -2.85
N PRO A 8 3.90 -37.30 -2.16
CA PRO A 8 2.84 -36.96 -1.21
C PRO A 8 3.30 -36.18 0.02
N GLU A 9 4.56 -36.33 0.47
CA GLU A 9 5.08 -35.60 1.64
C GLU A 9 5.38 -34.12 1.33
N LEU A 10 5.65 -33.78 0.06
CA LEU A 10 5.83 -32.38 -0.38
C LEU A 10 4.52 -31.58 -0.40
N VAL A 11 3.37 -32.27 -0.42
CA VAL A 11 2.04 -31.65 -0.43
C VAL A 11 1.58 -31.31 0.99
N ALA A 12 2.07 -32.02 2.01
CA ALA A 12 1.74 -31.76 3.41
C ALA A 12 2.41 -30.48 3.98
N GLU A 13 3.49 -29.99 3.35
CA GLU A 13 4.11 -28.69 3.67
C GLU A 13 3.54 -27.52 2.84
N SER A 14 2.50 -27.75 2.03
CA SER A 14 1.91 -26.70 1.17
C SER A 14 0.79 -25.91 1.84
N ASP A 15 0.89 -25.65 3.15
CA ASP A 15 0.14 -24.60 3.87
C ASP A 15 0.62 -23.17 3.51
N ALA A 16 1.27 -23.02 2.34
CA ALA A 16 1.92 -21.81 1.89
C ALA A 16 0.96 -20.79 1.25
N PHE A 17 -0.35 -21.04 1.29
CA PHE A 17 -1.36 -20.24 0.60
C PHE A 17 -2.16 -19.35 1.56
N GLN A 18 -1.77 -18.07 1.69
CA GLN A 18 -2.57 -17.08 2.41
C GLN A 18 -3.64 -16.50 1.48
N ARG A 19 -4.84 -16.23 2.01
CA ARG A 19 -5.96 -15.64 1.26
C ARG A 19 -5.83 -14.10 1.26
N CYS A 20 -5.81 -13.43 0.08
CA CYS A 20 -5.86 -11.96 -0.02
C CYS A 20 -7.14 -11.49 0.71
N PRO A 21 -7.06 -10.67 1.78
CA PRO A 21 -8.24 -10.17 2.48
C PRO A 21 -9.10 -9.26 1.58
N ASP A 22 -8.51 -8.68 0.53
CA ASP A 22 -9.19 -7.76 -0.40
C ASP A 22 -9.91 -8.46 -1.57
N CYS A 23 -9.51 -9.66 -2.01
CA CYS A 23 -10.13 -10.35 -3.16
C CYS A 23 -10.40 -11.85 -2.98
N GLY A 24 -10.01 -12.45 -1.85
CA GLY A 24 -10.31 -13.84 -1.56
C GLY A 24 -9.44 -14.88 -2.29
N ARG A 25 -8.46 -14.47 -3.11
CA ARG A 25 -7.58 -15.39 -3.86
C ARG A 25 -6.49 -15.98 -2.95
N TYR A 26 -6.22 -17.28 -3.10
CA TYR A 26 -5.14 -18.00 -2.39
C TYR A 26 -3.79 -17.76 -3.06
N LEU A 27 -2.76 -17.42 -2.27
CA LEU A 27 -1.46 -16.96 -2.77
C LEU A 27 -0.31 -17.70 -2.11
N ALA A 28 0.58 -18.27 -2.92
CA ALA A 28 1.89 -18.68 -2.44
C ALA A 28 2.57 -17.46 -1.81
N ARG A 29 3.21 -17.65 -0.65
CA ARG A 29 3.93 -16.65 0.19
C ARG A 29 4.91 -15.70 -0.53
N THR A 30 5.07 -15.80 -1.84
CA THR A 30 5.79 -14.84 -2.69
C THR A 30 4.96 -13.57 -2.83
N GLY A 31 5.36 -12.50 -2.14
CA GLY A 31 4.66 -11.21 -2.00
C GLY A 31 4.42 -10.36 -3.26
N ASN A 32 4.17 -10.97 -4.43
CA ASN A 32 3.93 -10.29 -5.70
C ASN A 32 2.47 -10.33 -6.18
N HIS A 33 1.51 -10.68 -5.30
CA HIS A 33 0.11 -10.65 -5.70
C HIS A 33 -0.42 -9.23 -5.91
N ARG A 34 -1.09 -9.03 -7.04
CA ARG A 34 -2.00 -7.90 -7.29
C ARG A 34 -3.42 -8.47 -7.35
N CYS A 35 -4.31 -8.00 -6.47
CA CYS A 35 -5.69 -8.48 -6.43
C CYS A 35 -6.41 -7.94 -7.70
N ASP A 36 -7.15 -8.77 -8.46
CA ASP A 36 -7.76 -8.39 -9.76
C ASP A 36 -8.80 -7.25 -9.66
N THR A 37 -9.25 -6.92 -8.45
CA THR A 37 -10.01 -5.69 -8.14
C THR A 37 -9.19 -4.41 -8.33
N ASP A 38 -7.86 -4.52 -8.41
CA ASP A 38 -6.98 -3.56 -9.08
C ASP A 38 -7.20 -3.69 -10.61
N LYS A 39 -8.43 -3.41 -11.10
CA LYS A 39 -8.62 -2.92 -12.48
C LYS A 39 -7.51 -1.91 -12.74
N PRO A 40 -6.89 -1.83 -13.94
CA PRO A 40 -5.77 -0.92 -14.19
C PRO A 40 -6.16 0.48 -13.75
N SER A 41 -5.80 0.82 -12.51
CA SER A 41 -6.24 2.05 -11.90
C SER A 41 -5.39 3.08 -12.60
N GLN A 42 -6.01 4.06 -13.24
CA GLN A 42 -5.27 5.17 -13.82
C GLN A 42 -4.19 5.59 -12.82
N ASN A 43 -2.95 5.64 -13.29
CA ASN A 43 -1.81 6.03 -12.49
C ASN A 43 -1.29 7.35 -13.09
N PRO A 44 -1.46 8.49 -12.39
CA PRO A 44 -2.04 8.65 -11.06
C PRO A 44 -3.58 8.49 -11.02
N PRO A 45 -4.17 8.14 -9.86
CA PRO A 45 -5.62 8.01 -9.70
C PRO A 45 -6.32 9.35 -9.96
N ASN A 46 -7.43 9.31 -10.69
CA ASN A 46 -8.28 10.48 -10.90
C ASN A 46 -8.92 10.95 -9.58
N ARG A 47 -9.53 12.15 -9.59
CA ARG A 47 -10.08 12.78 -8.37
C ARG A 47 -11.15 11.91 -7.69
N ALA A 48 -12.09 11.36 -8.44
CA ALA A 48 -13.15 10.51 -7.90
C ALA A 48 -12.59 9.27 -7.18
N GLU A 49 -11.55 8.65 -7.75
CA GLU A 49 -10.86 7.53 -7.14
C GLU A 49 -10.11 7.92 -5.87
N ARG A 50 -9.47 9.10 -5.87
CA ARG A 50 -8.80 9.63 -4.68
C ARG A 50 -9.78 9.89 -3.54
N ASP A 51 -10.92 10.51 -3.85
CA ASP A 51 -11.98 10.80 -2.88
C ASP A 51 -12.58 9.50 -2.33
N ARG A 52 -12.81 8.49 -3.18
CA ARG A 52 -13.25 7.16 -2.76
C ARG A 52 -12.26 6.52 -1.78
N ARG A 53 -10.96 6.54 -2.11
CA ARG A 53 -9.91 5.98 -1.24
C ARG A 53 -9.78 6.75 0.07
N ALA A 54 -9.90 8.08 0.02
CA ALA A 54 -9.84 8.94 1.21
C ALA A 54 -11.01 8.68 2.16
N ARG A 55 -12.23 8.50 1.64
CA ARG A 55 -13.43 8.14 2.44
C ARG A 55 -13.35 6.74 3.03
N ALA A 56 -12.70 5.80 2.34
CA ALA A 56 -12.48 4.45 2.84
C ALA A 56 -11.43 4.38 3.97
N ASP A 57 -10.58 5.41 4.14
CA ASP A 57 -9.64 5.49 5.25
C ASP A 57 -10.35 5.99 6.51
N THR A 58 -10.77 5.05 7.37
CA THR A 58 -11.56 5.28 8.59
C THR A 58 -10.73 5.68 9.81
N ARG A 59 -9.41 5.86 9.66
CA ARG A 59 -8.56 6.35 10.77
C ARG A 59 -8.98 7.77 11.17
N GLY A 60 -8.76 8.09 12.44
CA GLY A 60 -9.09 9.40 13.01
C GLY A 60 -8.37 10.53 12.30
N ASP A 61 -9.03 11.68 12.15
CA ASP A 61 -8.52 12.80 11.37
C ASP A 61 -7.23 13.40 11.95
N ASP A 62 -6.98 13.24 13.25
CA ASP A 62 -5.73 13.66 13.92
C ASP A 62 -4.53 12.75 13.64
N THR A 63 -4.71 11.65 12.90
CA THR A 63 -3.62 10.72 12.56
C THR A 63 -2.53 11.44 11.78
N PRO A 64 -1.25 11.42 12.22
CA PRO A 64 -0.17 12.05 11.49
C PRO A 64 0.17 11.27 10.21
N VAL A 65 0.30 11.98 9.09
CA VAL A 65 0.67 11.44 7.78
C VAL A 65 1.64 12.37 7.06
N GLY A 66 2.51 11.81 6.23
CA GLY A 66 3.42 12.59 5.39
C GLY A 66 2.83 12.88 4.02
N VAL A 67 3.06 14.07 3.49
CA VAL A 67 2.68 14.46 2.11
C VAL A 67 3.88 15.09 1.43
N PHE A 68 4.15 14.69 0.20
CA PHE A 68 5.25 15.28 -0.58
C PHE A 68 4.82 16.63 -1.19
N GLY A 69 5.76 17.58 -1.22
CA GLY A 69 5.62 18.88 -1.89
C GLY A 69 5.39 18.77 -3.41
N ARG A 70 4.97 19.89 -4.04
CA ARG A 70 4.51 19.96 -5.45
C ARG A 70 5.52 19.45 -6.51
N SER A 71 6.80 19.35 -6.16
CA SER A 71 7.88 18.83 -7.01
C SER A 71 7.96 17.30 -7.07
N GLY A 72 7.38 16.57 -6.11
CA GLY A 72 7.55 15.14 -5.96
C GLY A 72 6.65 14.27 -6.85
N ALA A 73 7.14 13.09 -7.23
CA ALA A 73 6.26 12.02 -7.69
C ALA A 73 5.35 11.59 -6.51
N ASN A 74 4.03 11.53 -6.74
CA ASN A 74 2.99 11.20 -5.74
C ASN A 74 2.46 12.35 -4.86
N THR A 75 2.48 13.60 -5.34
CA THR A 75 1.80 14.76 -4.71
C THR A 75 0.31 14.57 -4.40
N TYR A 76 -0.32 13.55 -4.99
CA TYR A 76 -1.72 13.21 -4.78
C TYR A 76 -1.96 12.26 -3.59
N ALA A 77 -0.89 11.82 -2.93
CA ALA A 77 -0.94 10.81 -1.89
C ALA A 77 -0.47 11.31 -0.52
N TYR A 78 -1.07 10.77 0.54
CA TYR A 78 -0.54 10.82 1.89
C TYR A 78 0.03 9.46 2.30
N HIS A 79 1.07 9.49 3.12
CA HIS A 79 1.92 8.35 3.46
C HIS A 79 1.89 8.08 4.97
N ASP A 80 1.88 6.80 5.33
CA ASP A 80 2.11 6.41 6.72
C ASP A 80 3.56 6.59 7.10
N LEU A 81 3.76 7.07 8.32
CA LEU A 81 5.08 7.39 8.82
C LEU A 81 5.60 6.30 9.76
N THR A 82 6.91 6.11 9.76
CA THR A 82 7.68 5.42 10.79
C THR A 82 8.97 6.20 10.97
N ASN A 83 9.21 6.65 12.19
CA ASN A 83 10.36 7.51 12.51
C ASN A 83 10.45 8.76 11.60
N GLY A 84 9.31 9.39 11.31
CA GLY A 84 9.23 10.58 10.46
C GLY A 84 9.35 10.30 8.95
N GLN A 85 9.55 9.06 8.53
CA GLN A 85 9.74 8.70 7.11
C GLN A 85 8.58 7.84 6.58
N PRO A 86 8.28 7.87 5.25
CA PRO A 86 7.27 7.02 4.67
C PRO A 86 7.61 5.53 4.81
N ARG A 87 6.73 4.76 5.48
CA ARG A 87 6.87 3.29 5.64
C ARG A 87 6.99 2.54 4.32
N CYS A 88 6.43 3.10 3.24
CA CYS A 88 6.38 2.47 1.93
C CYS A 88 7.66 2.59 1.11
N GLY A 89 8.69 3.29 1.59
CA GLY A 89 9.91 3.51 0.82
C GLY A 89 9.76 4.46 -0.37
N CYS A 90 8.62 5.14 -0.53
CA CYS A 90 8.40 6.10 -1.62
C CYS A 90 9.29 7.36 -1.54
N HIS A 91 9.98 7.57 -0.40
CA HIS A 91 11.03 8.59 -0.26
C HIS A 91 12.25 8.33 -1.17
N ARG A 92 12.37 7.17 -1.82
CA ARG A 92 13.43 6.94 -2.81
C ARG A 92 13.24 7.73 -4.10
N ASN A 93 12.03 8.28 -4.31
CA ASN A 93 11.66 9.03 -5.51
C ASN A 93 11.32 10.51 -5.23
N ALA A 94 11.58 10.99 -4.01
CA ALA A 94 11.37 12.36 -3.58
C ALA A 94 12.27 12.63 -2.37
N ASP A 95 12.96 13.76 -2.33
CA ASP A 95 13.87 14.07 -1.23
C ASP A 95 13.10 14.05 0.11
N ALA A 96 13.64 13.35 1.11
CA ALA A 96 12.97 13.18 2.41
C ALA A 96 12.71 14.51 3.12
N ASP A 97 13.50 15.55 2.79
CA ASP A 97 13.35 16.92 3.27
C ASP A 97 12.14 17.66 2.65
N GLU A 98 11.48 17.07 1.65
CA GLU A 98 10.25 17.60 1.02
C GLU A 98 8.95 17.00 1.60
N LEU A 99 9.03 16.24 2.68
CA LEU A 99 7.87 15.59 3.31
C LEU A 99 7.28 16.47 4.42
N ASP A 100 6.14 17.11 4.13
CA ASP A 100 5.37 17.81 5.14
C ASP A 100 4.56 16.81 5.98
N VAL A 101 4.65 16.89 7.31
CA VAL A 101 3.78 16.13 8.21
C VAL A 101 2.51 16.94 8.48
N VAL A 102 1.36 16.35 8.18
CA VAL A 102 0.04 16.93 8.39
C VAL A 102 -0.90 15.93 9.06
N THR A 103 -2.04 16.42 9.54
CA THR A 103 -3.13 15.53 9.99
C THR A 103 -3.82 14.88 8.81
N LEU A 104 -4.34 13.67 9.01
CA LEU A 104 -5.08 12.93 8.00
C LEU A 104 -6.30 13.71 7.50
N GLY A 105 -7.04 14.38 8.39
CA GLY A 105 -8.16 15.24 8.03
C GLY A 105 -7.74 16.34 7.04
N ARG A 106 -6.66 17.06 7.35
CA ARG A 106 -6.10 18.10 6.47
C ARG A 106 -5.60 17.53 5.13
N ALA A 107 -5.05 16.32 5.13
CA ALA A 107 -4.66 15.65 3.88
C ALA A 107 -5.88 15.32 3.01
N LYS A 108 -6.96 14.81 3.61
CA LYS A 108 -8.23 14.52 2.91
C LYS A 108 -8.87 15.80 2.36
N GLU A 109 -8.89 16.89 3.12
CA GLU A 109 -9.38 18.21 2.68
C GLU A 109 -8.62 18.74 1.46
N ARG A 110 -7.30 18.48 1.38
CA ARG A 110 -6.46 18.80 0.22
C ARG A 110 -6.74 17.92 -1.01
N GLY A 111 -7.70 16.99 -0.94
CA GLY A 111 -8.05 16.07 -2.02
C GLY A 111 -7.00 14.96 -2.24
N LEU A 112 -6.21 14.67 -1.20
CA LEU A 112 -5.20 13.62 -1.22
C LEU A 112 -5.81 12.28 -0.85
N SER A 113 -5.16 11.22 -1.31
CA SER A 113 -5.60 9.85 -1.09
C SER A 113 -4.52 9.02 -0.40
N PRO A 114 -4.86 7.92 0.27
CA PRO A 114 -3.84 7.06 0.87
C PRO A 114 -2.92 6.47 -0.20
N CYS A 115 -1.61 6.51 0.06
CA CYS A 115 -0.61 5.87 -0.79
C CYS A 115 -0.93 4.37 -0.93
N GLY A 116 -0.96 3.87 -2.18
CA GLY A 116 -1.27 2.47 -2.47
C GLY A 116 -0.29 1.50 -1.81
N ASN A 117 1.00 1.84 -1.77
CA ASN A 117 2.00 1.00 -1.10
C ASN A 117 1.84 1.04 0.42
N CYS A 118 1.56 2.21 1.02
CA CYS A 118 1.27 2.29 2.46
C CYS A 118 0.06 1.42 2.83
N ARG A 119 -1.01 1.46 2.04
CA ARG A 119 -2.20 0.62 2.28
C ARG A 119 -1.90 -0.87 2.27
N ARG A 120 -1.00 -1.34 1.41
CA ARG A 120 -0.60 -2.76 1.33
C ARG A 120 0.27 -3.21 2.50
N LEU A 121 0.88 -2.28 3.23
CA LEU A 121 1.77 -2.55 4.37
C LEU A 121 1.05 -2.42 5.73
N ARG A 122 -0.25 -2.13 5.72
CA ARG A 122 -1.09 -2.03 6.92
C ARG A 122 -1.68 -3.36 7.30
#